data_AF-A0A0V0VQZ9-F1
#
_entry.id   AF-A0A0V0VQZ9-F1
#
_cell.length_a   1.000
_cell.length_b   1.000
_cell.length_c   1.000
_cell.angle_alpha   90.00
_cell.angle_beta   90.00
_cell.angle_gamma   90.00
#
_symmetry.space_group_name_H-M   'P 1'
#
loop_
_entity.id
_entity.type
_entity.pdbx_description
1 polymer ?
#
loop_
_entity_poly.entity_id
_entity_poly.type
_entity_poly.pdbx_seq_one_letter_code
_entity_poly.pdbx_strand_id
1 'polypeptide(L)'
;MSPGKGLIMAETANKGFWLVHTAKYFPNLAGSTATLFSNEKTTKDAAAFLCMSYSDVNLRAIAKIIDYEQPIIYFTQRSASQPVQSFYDSPEIQKLVNGLQKYQPIAATSGDGVRTLTQPGTVKVFASAPVAYSSDIYSNYVVKILKKSLQVYTPGTTTTVLRKLCVGSLKVENVLGPITVKDTEIPKKQDSARWSVPKSDPDFVCLSNTGRTANDAKYGATVACVLSKEAAALFFVYKLPAGKSSHYLKPNDADWTVAADIDAQQQPIHSTMEKYFGSGTKQNTNIIAYSNYPPHFKFELPMSPGKGT
;
A
#
# COMPACT_ATOMS: atom_id res chain seq x y z
N MET A 1 -11.25 10.09 -7.44
CA MET A 1 -10.15 9.13 -7.60
C MET A 1 -9.34 9.13 -6.31
N SER A 2 -8.80 7.98 -5.89
CA SER A 2 -8.04 7.84 -4.65
C SER A 2 -6.58 8.33 -4.76
N PRO A 3 -5.99 8.82 -3.65
CA PRO A 3 -4.55 9.06 -3.54
C PRO A 3 -3.68 7.80 -3.43
N GLY A 4 -4.27 6.61 -3.55
CA GLY A 4 -3.61 5.33 -3.34
C GLY A 4 -2.52 5.01 -4.34
N LYS A 5 -1.53 4.25 -3.86
CA LYS A 5 -0.35 3.88 -4.64
C LYS A 5 0.00 2.42 -4.42
N GLY A 6 0.49 1.79 -5.47
CA GLY A 6 0.92 0.41 -5.41
C GLY A 6 1.25 -0.16 -6.78
N LEU A 7 1.66 -1.42 -6.73
CA LEU A 7 2.16 -2.18 -7.86
C LEU A 7 1.74 -3.63 -7.69
N ILE A 8 1.10 -4.17 -8.72
CA ILE A 8 0.84 -5.60 -8.86
C ILE A 8 1.74 -6.10 -9.99
N MET A 9 2.51 -7.15 -9.71
CA MET A 9 3.31 -7.86 -10.70
C MET A 9 3.03 -9.35 -10.64
N ALA A 10 2.78 -9.98 -11.78
CA ALA A 10 2.66 -11.42 -11.93
C ALA A 10 3.65 -11.90 -13.00
N GLU A 11 4.70 -12.60 -12.55
CA GLU A 11 5.84 -13.01 -13.38
C GLU A 11 5.69 -14.43 -13.92
N THR A 12 4.93 -15.27 -13.23
CA THR A 12 4.67 -16.66 -13.62
C THR A 12 3.17 -16.92 -13.55
N ALA A 13 2.69 -17.96 -14.23
CA ALA A 13 1.25 -18.25 -14.37
C ALA A 13 0.49 -18.54 -13.05
N ASN A 14 1.18 -18.52 -11.90
CA ASN A 14 0.58 -18.85 -10.59
C ASN A 14 1.12 -18.01 -9.43
N LYS A 15 2.06 -17.09 -9.67
CA LYS A 15 2.74 -16.37 -8.59
C LYS A 15 3.06 -14.94 -9.02
N GLY A 16 2.81 -14.04 -8.08
CA GLY A 16 3.20 -12.65 -8.18
C GLY A 16 3.28 -12.00 -6.81
N PHE A 17 3.33 -10.68 -6.80
CA PHE A 17 3.28 -9.88 -5.59
C PHE A 17 2.44 -8.64 -5.76
N TRP A 18 1.95 -8.15 -4.62
CA TRP A 18 1.37 -6.83 -4.50
C TRP A 18 2.23 -6.02 -3.53
N LEU A 19 2.70 -4.88 -4.00
CA LEU A 19 3.42 -3.87 -3.23
C LEU A 19 2.51 -2.67 -3.06
N VAL A 20 2.12 -2.38 -1.83
CA VAL A 20 1.40 -1.15 -1.47
C VAL A 20 2.37 -0.19 -0.79
N HIS A 21 2.30 1.10 -1.13
CA HIS A 21 3.27 2.09 -0.63
C HIS A 21 2.68 3.49 -0.55
N THR A 22 3.37 4.37 0.18
CA THR A 22 3.01 5.79 0.26
C THR A 22 3.97 6.74 -0.49
N ALA A 23 5.06 6.20 -1.04
CA ALA A 23 6.08 6.99 -1.74
C ALA A 23 5.53 7.67 -3.01
N LYS A 24 5.88 8.95 -3.18
CA LYS A 24 5.59 9.73 -4.41
C LYS A 24 6.64 9.41 -5.48
N TYR A 25 6.25 9.52 -6.75
CA TYR A 25 7.14 9.33 -7.91
C TYR A 25 7.79 7.94 -8.02
N PHE A 26 7.14 6.91 -7.46
CA PHE A 26 7.60 5.53 -7.44
C PHE A 26 6.48 4.57 -7.90
N PRO A 27 6.80 3.40 -8.49
CA PRO A 27 8.11 2.99 -9.03
C PRO A 27 8.36 3.51 -10.46
N ASN A 28 9.58 3.94 -10.77
CA ASN A 28 9.97 4.24 -12.17
C ASN A 28 10.29 2.95 -12.94
N LEU A 29 9.32 2.42 -13.67
CA LEU A 29 9.44 1.14 -14.39
C LEU A 29 10.33 1.21 -15.65
N ALA A 30 10.68 2.41 -16.14
CA ALA A 30 11.60 2.58 -17.27
C ALA A 30 13.09 2.49 -16.86
N GLY A 31 13.39 2.48 -15.57
CA GLY A 31 14.76 2.48 -15.04
C GLY A 31 15.31 1.08 -14.72
N SER A 32 16.11 1.04 -13.68
CA SER A 32 16.68 -0.16 -13.05
C SER A 32 16.55 -0.05 -11.53
N THR A 33 16.82 -1.14 -10.81
CA THR A 33 16.91 -1.13 -9.34
C THR A 33 17.85 -0.07 -8.80
N ALA A 34 19.02 0.11 -9.41
CA ALA A 34 20.01 1.13 -9.05
C ALA A 34 19.54 2.58 -9.25
N THR A 35 18.44 2.80 -9.96
CA THR A 35 17.91 4.15 -10.26
C THR A 35 16.50 4.36 -9.72
N LEU A 36 15.95 3.40 -8.96
CA LEU A 36 14.60 3.48 -8.40
C LEU A 36 14.40 4.67 -7.45
N PHE A 37 15.46 5.05 -6.73
CA PHE A 37 15.45 6.11 -5.72
C PHE A 37 16.45 7.24 -6.02
N SER A 38 16.97 7.33 -7.25
CA SER A 38 17.91 8.39 -7.63
C SER A 38 17.27 9.78 -7.75
N ASN A 39 15.94 9.84 -7.90
CA ASN A 39 15.21 11.09 -7.93
C ASN A 39 15.03 11.63 -6.51
N GLU A 40 15.57 12.83 -6.25
CA GLU A 40 15.46 13.52 -4.96
C GLU A 40 14.00 13.65 -4.50
N LYS A 41 13.04 13.83 -5.42
CA LYS A 41 11.63 13.92 -5.08
C LYS A 41 11.06 12.62 -4.50
N THR A 42 11.62 11.47 -4.87
CA THR A 42 11.25 10.15 -4.35
C THR A 42 11.83 9.93 -2.96
N THR A 43 13.02 10.49 -2.67
CA THR A 43 13.73 10.28 -1.40
C THR A 43 13.46 11.36 -0.35
N LYS A 44 12.97 12.53 -0.75
CA LYS A 44 12.69 13.69 0.12
C LYS A 44 11.76 13.39 1.30
N ASP A 45 10.59 12.82 1.03
CA ASP A 45 9.57 12.55 2.06
C ASP A 45 9.69 11.10 2.54
N ALA A 46 9.63 10.85 3.84
CA ALA A 46 9.51 9.51 4.39
C ALA A 46 8.26 8.80 3.84
N ALA A 47 8.36 7.49 3.68
CA ALA A 47 7.30 6.66 3.14
C ALA A 47 7.35 5.26 3.71
N ALA A 48 6.22 4.56 3.70
CA ALA A 48 6.16 3.16 4.07
C ALA A 48 5.80 2.28 2.88
N PHE A 49 6.31 1.05 2.90
CA PHE A 49 6.10 0.03 1.89
C PHE A 49 5.76 -1.29 2.56
N LEU A 50 4.78 -1.99 1.99
CA LEU A 50 4.38 -3.32 2.42
C LEU A 50 4.24 -4.18 1.17
N CYS A 51 5.02 -5.25 1.09
CA CYS A 51 5.02 -6.16 -0.04
C CYS A 51 4.63 -7.57 0.41
N MET A 52 3.76 -8.19 -0.38
CA MET A 52 3.24 -9.52 -0.10
C MET A 52 3.19 -10.34 -1.39
N SER A 53 3.70 -11.56 -1.35
CA SER A 53 3.64 -12.50 -2.49
C SER A 53 2.39 -13.37 -2.40
N TYR A 54 1.73 -13.59 -3.54
CA TYR A 54 0.42 -14.22 -3.64
C TYR A 54 0.33 -15.16 -4.83
N SER A 55 -0.59 -16.12 -4.75
CA SER A 55 -1.06 -16.81 -5.95
C SER A 55 -1.86 -15.86 -6.84
N ASP A 56 -1.96 -16.18 -8.12
CA ASP A 56 -2.74 -15.38 -9.08
C ASP A 56 -4.22 -15.26 -8.67
N VAL A 57 -4.79 -16.29 -8.04
CA VAL A 57 -6.16 -16.25 -7.50
C VAL A 57 -6.27 -15.21 -6.38
N ASN A 58 -5.31 -15.18 -5.47
CA ASN A 58 -5.30 -14.19 -4.38
C ASN A 58 -5.00 -12.78 -4.90
N LEU A 59 -4.14 -12.61 -5.90
CA LEU A 59 -3.93 -11.32 -6.57
C LEU A 59 -5.20 -10.81 -7.26
N ARG A 60 -5.95 -11.69 -7.94
CA ARG A 60 -7.25 -11.32 -8.54
C ARG A 60 -8.26 -10.88 -7.47
N ALA A 61 -8.33 -11.61 -6.36
CA ALA A 61 -9.17 -11.21 -5.22
C ALA A 61 -8.76 -9.86 -4.63
N ILE A 62 -7.45 -9.60 -4.51
CA ILE A 62 -6.90 -8.32 -4.06
C ILE A 62 -7.24 -7.20 -5.06
N ALA A 63 -7.08 -7.43 -6.37
CA ALA A 63 -7.39 -6.46 -7.41
C ALA A 63 -8.85 -6.01 -7.35
N LYS A 64 -9.77 -6.95 -7.10
CA LYS A 64 -11.19 -6.65 -6.88
C LYS A 64 -11.42 -5.73 -5.68
N ILE A 65 -10.64 -5.89 -4.60
CA ILE A 65 -10.73 -5.01 -3.43
C ILE A 65 -10.11 -3.64 -3.75
N ILE A 66 -8.94 -3.58 -4.39
CA ILE A 66 -8.28 -2.33 -4.79
C ILE A 66 -9.17 -1.51 -5.73
N ASP A 67 -9.96 -2.15 -6.59
CA ASP A 67 -10.84 -1.42 -7.51
C ASP A 67 -11.89 -0.56 -6.76
N TYR A 68 -12.30 -0.95 -5.54
CA TYR A 68 -13.16 -0.10 -4.69
C TYR A 68 -12.50 1.24 -4.39
N GLU A 69 -11.19 1.27 -4.17
CA GLU A 69 -10.44 2.49 -3.91
C GLU A 69 -10.48 3.48 -5.10
N GLN A 70 -10.77 3.01 -6.32
CA GLN A 70 -10.70 3.80 -7.55
C GLN A 70 -9.35 4.53 -7.70
N PRO A 71 -8.21 3.80 -7.68
CA PRO A 71 -6.90 4.40 -7.84
C PRO A 71 -6.67 4.85 -9.29
N ILE A 72 -5.66 5.70 -9.50
CA ILE A 72 -5.23 6.13 -10.82
C ILE A 72 -4.20 5.13 -11.36
N ILE A 73 -4.59 4.31 -12.33
CA ILE A 73 -3.68 3.42 -13.05
C ILE A 73 -2.84 4.27 -14.00
N TYR A 74 -1.51 4.28 -13.84
CA TYR A 74 -0.60 5.08 -14.67
C TYR A 74 0.26 4.23 -15.62
N PHE A 75 0.38 2.93 -15.36
CA PHE A 75 1.12 2.01 -16.20
C PHE A 75 0.50 0.63 -16.14
N THR A 76 0.39 0.00 -17.30
CA THR A 76 0.00 -1.39 -17.43
C THR A 76 0.92 -2.10 -18.42
N GLN A 77 1.16 -3.38 -18.19
CA GLN A 77 1.83 -4.26 -19.13
C GLN A 77 1.11 -5.60 -19.12
N ARG A 78 0.61 -6.00 -20.29
CA ARG A 78 0.17 -7.37 -20.54
C ARG A 78 1.38 -8.18 -20.98
N SER A 79 1.57 -9.36 -20.39
CA SER A 79 2.68 -10.26 -20.68
C SER A 79 2.71 -10.69 -22.15
N ALA A 80 3.90 -10.73 -22.75
CA ALA A 80 4.13 -11.34 -24.05
C ALA A 80 4.09 -12.89 -23.99
N SER A 81 4.18 -13.47 -22.80
CA SER A 81 4.15 -14.92 -22.57
C SER A 81 2.72 -15.42 -22.39
N GLN A 82 2.23 -16.23 -23.34
CA GLN A 82 0.86 -16.76 -23.36
C GLN A 82 0.39 -17.38 -22.03
N PRO A 83 1.19 -18.19 -21.31
CA PRO A 83 0.77 -18.81 -20.05
C PRO A 83 0.43 -17.79 -18.94
N VAL A 84 1.05 -16.60 -18.97
CA VAL A 84 0.92 -15.59 -17.92
C VAL A 84 -0.18 -14.58 -18.25
N GLN A 85 -0.56 -14.42 -19.53
CA GLN A 85 -1.57 -13.45 -19.98
C GLN A 85 -2.93 -13.60 -19.29
N SER A 86 -3.34 -14.83 -18.95
CA SER A 86 -4.64 -15.12 -18.32
C SER A 86 -4.88 -14.36 -17.00
N PHE A 87 -3.81 -14.00 -16.28
CA PHE A 87 -3.92 -13.15 -15.11
C PHE A 87 -4.38 -11.74 -15.49
N TYR A 88 -3.71 -11.11 -16.45
CA TYR A 88 -4.06 -9.76 -16.93
C TYR A 88 -5.45 -9.73 -17.56
N ASP A 89 -5.78 -10.74 -18.36
CA ASP A 89 -7.06 -10.82 -19.07
C ASP A 89 -8.26 -11.16 -18.17
N SER A 90 -8.00 -11.46 -16.89
CA SER A 90 -9.08 -11.77 -15.95
C SER A 90 -10.03 -10.57 -15.75
N PRO A 91 -11.33 -10.83 -15.52
CA PRO A 91 -12.31 -9.76 -15.32
C PRO A 91 -11.96 -8.81 -14.17
N GLU A 92 -11.35 -9.31 -13.09
CA GLU A 92 -10.96 -8.50 -11.94
C GLU A 92 -9.87 -7.49 -12.30
N ILE A 93 -8.84 -7.93 -13.03
CA ILE A 93 -7.74 -7.07 -13.45
C ILE A 93 -8.22 -6.09 -14.53
N GLN A 94 -8.99 -6.56 -15.51
CA GLN A 94 -9.54 -5.67 -16.54
C GLN A 94 -10.47 -4.60 -15.95
N LYS A 95 -11.26 -4.91 -14.92
CA LYS A 95 -12.05 -3.89 -14.22
C LYS A 95 -11.18 -2.85 -13.54
N LEU A 96 -10.16 -3.27 -12.81
CA LEU A 96 -9.20 -2.37 -12.16
C LEU A 96 -8.48 -1.47 -13.17
N VAL A 97 -8.05 -2.03 -14.31
CA VAL A 97 -7.34 -1.30 -15.37
C VAL A 97 -8.25 -0.27 -16.06
N ASN A 98 -9.49 -0.65 -16.37
CA ASN A 98 -10.44 0.23 -17.06
C ASN A 98 -11.07 1.28 -16.13
N GLY A 99 -11.08 1.03 -14.82
CA GLY A 99 -11.57 1.95 -13.80
C GLY A 99 -13.08 2.25 -13.90
N LEU A 100 -13.49 3.38 -13.29
CA LEU A 100 -14.83 4.00 -13.39
C LEU A 100 -16.00 3.22 -12.76
N GLN A 101 -15.74 2.27 -11.87
CA GLN A 101 -16.79 1.47 -11.25
C GLN A 101 -17.56 2.25 -10.19
N LYS A 102 -18.90 2.17 -10.19
CA LYS A 102 -19.74 2.67 -9.09
C LYS A 102 -20.02 1.52 -8.12
N TYR A 103 -19.78 1.75 -6.83
CA TYR A 103 -19.87 0.73 -5.79
C TYR A 103 -21.03 0.97 -4.83
N GLN A 104 -21.83 -0.07 -4.59
CA GLN A 104 -22.75 -0.21 -3.46
C GLN A 104 -22.73 -1.67 -2.96
N PRO A 105 -22.43 -1.97 -1.68
CA PRO A 105 -21.98 -1.03 -0.64
C PRO A 105 -20.65 -0.36 -1.01
N ILE A 106 -20.36 0.79 -0.40
CA ILE A 106 -19.17 1.61 -0.73
C ILE A 106 -17.86 1.08 -0.12
N ALA A 107 -17.87 -0.07 0.55
CA ALA A 107 -16.68 -0.65 1.15
C ALA A 107 -16.71 -2.17 1.02
N ALA A 108 -15.53 -2.77 0.95
CA ALA A 108 -15.31 -4.20 0.86
C ALA A 108 -14.15 -4.63 1.74
N THR A 109 -14.15 -5.91 2.12
CA THR A 109 -13.04 -6.56 2.80
C THR A 109 -12.69 -7.85 2.07
N SER A 110 -11.42 -8.22 2.07
CA SER A 110 -11.02 -9.56 1.66
C SER A 110 -11.64 -10.58 2.63
N GLY A 111 -12.23 -11.64 2.08
CA GLY A 111 -12.60 -12.80 2.90
C GLY A 111 -11.37 -13.48 3.51
N ASP A 112 -11.58 -14.43 4.42
CA ASP A 112 -10.50 -15.10 5.16
C ASP A 112 -9.68 -16.10 4.29
N GLY A 113 -10.01 -16.21 3.01
CA GLY A 113 -9.30 -17.04 2.04
C GLY A 113 -8.04 -16.42 1.43
N VAL A 114 -7.80 -15.11 1.60
CA VAL A 114 -6.61 -14.44 1.05
C VAL A 114 -5.39 -14.71 1.94
N ARG A 115 -4.36 -15.33 1.35
CA ARG A 115 -3.14 -15.78 2.05
C ARG A 115 -1.89 -15.54 1.21
N THR A 116 -0.76 -15.27 1.86
CA THR A 116 0.55 -15.16 1.21
C THR A 116 1.05 -16.51 0.69
N LEU A 117 2.03 -16.50 -0.24
CA LEU A 117 2.64 -17.72 -0.81
C LEU A 117 3.57 -18.48 0.15
N THR A 118 4.38 -17.78 0.94
CA THR A 118 5.15 -18.38 2.03
C THR A 118 4.27 -18.55 3.26
N GLN A 119 4.67 -19.44 4.20
CA GLN A 119 3.92 -19.85 5.42
C GLN A 119 2.74 -18.91 5.71
N PRO A 120 1.49 -19.40 5.59
CA PRO A 120 0.33 -18.56 5.30
C PRO A 120 0.09 -17.51 6.39
N GLY A 121 0.65 -16.32 6.20
CA GLY A 121 0.28 -15.14 6.95
C GLY A 121 -1.13 -14.76 6.53
N THR A 122 -2.06 -14.73 7.47
CA THR A 122 -3.42 -14.28 7.16
C THR A 122 -3.38 -12.80 6.81
N VAL A 123 -3.84 -12.45 5.61
CA VAL A 123 -3.94 -11.07 5.15
C VAL A 123 -5.39 -10.65 5.16
N LYS A 124 -5.66 -9.47 5.72
CA LYS A 124 -6.97 -8.85 5.60
C LYS A 124 -6.85 -7.48 4.97
N VAL A 125 -7.45 -7.33 3.80
CA VAL A 125 -7.49 -6.10 3.02
C VAL A 125 -8.86 -5.47 3.18
N PHE A 126 -8.90 -4.16 3.34
CA PHE A 126 -10.11 -3.36 3.36
C PHE A 126 -9.98 -2.30 2.29
N ALA A 127 -11.08 -2.01 1.59
CA ALA A 127 -11.13 -0.85 0.71
C ALA A 127 -12.47 -0.13 0.81
N SER A 128 -12.45 1.18 0.59
CA SER A 128 -13.65 2.00 0.47
C SER A 128 -13.57 2.88 -0.77
N ALA A 129 -14.72 3.11 -1.39
CA ALA A 129 -14.89 3.99 -2.52
C ALA A 129 -14.92 5.47 -2.10
N PRO A 130 -14.48 6.38 -2.99
CA PRO A 130 -14.60 7.81 -2.76
C PRO A 130 -16.06 8.21 -2.51
N VAL A 131 -16.28 9.08 -1.53
CA VAL A 131 -17.59 9.56 -1.12
C VAL A 131 -17.59 11.08 -0.99
N ALA A 132 -18.72 11.71 -1.28
CA ALA A 132 -18.84 13.17 -1.17
C ALA A 132 -18.79 13.64 0.30
N TYR A 133 -19.26 12.80 1.23
CA TYR A 133 -19.15 13.01 2.66
C TYR A 133 -17.85 12.41 3.21
N SER A 134 -17.34 12.96 4.31
CA SER A 134 -16.16 12.41 4.98
C SER A 134 -16.51 11.09 5.67
N SER A 135 -15.89 9.98 5.28
CA SER A 135 -16.09 8.64 5.86
C SER A 135 -14.76 8.00 6.24
N ASP A 136 -14.54 7.83 7.54
CA ASP A 136 -13.33 7.19 8.08
C ASP A 136 -13.42 5.66 7.96
N ILE A 137 -12.63 5.07 7.06
CA ILE A 137 -12.60 3.61 6.84
C ILE A 137 -12.31 2.84 8.14
N TYR A 138 -11.49 3.40 9.03
CA TYR A 138 -11.10 2.75 10.27
C TYR A 138 -12.28 2.63 11.24
N SER A 139 -12.92 3.75 11.54
CA SER A 139 -14.04 3.83 12.48
C SER A 139 -15.30 3.15 11.91
N ASN A 140 -15.50 3.19 10.60
CA ASN A 140 -16.71 2.67 9.98
C ASN A 140 -16.63 1.18 9.63
N TYR A 141 -15.44 0.66 9.29
CA TYR A 141 -15.28 -0.71 8.77
C TYR A 141 -14.20 -1.51 9.48
N VAL A 142 -12.95 -1.04 9.48
CA VAL A 142 -11.79 -1.87 9.88
C VAL A 142 -11.92 -2.40 11.31
N VAL A 143 -12.12 -1.54 12.31
CA VAL A 143 -12.19 -2.00 13.71
C VAL A 143 -13.41 -2.89 13.96
N LYS A 144 -14.52 -2.64 13.25
CA LYS A 144 -15.76 -3.40 13.39
C LYS A 144 -15.67 -4.80 12.79
N ILE A 145 -14.92 -4.98 11.71
CA ILE A 145 -14.70 -6.27 11.06
C ILE A 145 -13.59 -7.05 11.77
N LEU A 146 -12.48 -6.39 12.13
CA LEU A 146 -11.40 -7.02 12.88
C LEU A 146 -11.78 -7.34 14.34
N LYS A 147 -12.82 -6.68 14.87
CA LYS A 147 -13.19 -6.72 16.30
C LYS A 147 -12.02 -6.37 17.23
N LYS A 148 -11.14 -5.47 16.76
CA LYS A 148 -9.94 -5.01 17.48
C LYS A 148 -9.88 -3.49 17.49
N SER A 149 -9.45 -2.93 18.62
CA SER A 149 -9.13 -1.50 18.71
C SER A 149 -7.78 -1.23 18.06
N LEU A 150 -7.67 -0.15 17.29
CA LEU A 150 -6.47 0.20 16.53
C LEU A 150 -5.91 1.56 16.94
N GLN A 151 -4.59 1.66 16.93
CA GLN A 151 -3.86 2.92 16.87
C GLN A 151 -3.52 3.21 15.41
N VAL A 152 -3.90 4.38 14.91
CA VAL A 152 -3.74 4.75 13.50
C VAL A 152 -2.84 5.97 13.40
N TYR A 153 -1.72 5.79 12.70
CA TYR A 153 -0.80 6.86 12.37
C TYR A 153 -1.29 7.67 11.18
N THR A 154 -1.42 8.98 11.39
CA THR A 154 -1.61 9.97 10.31
C THR A 154 -0.79 11.21 10.67
N PRO A 155 0.21 11.60 9.87
CA PRO A 155 0.98 12.79 10.10
C PRO A 155 0.05 14.01 10.04
N GLY A 156 -0.02 14.71 11.17
CA GLY A 156 -0.99 15.76 11.38
C GLY A 156 -1.03 16.19 12.84
N THR A 157 -2.09 16.91 13.19
CA THR A 157 -2.37 17.39 14.54
C THR A 157 -3.80 17.03 14.92
N THR A 158 -4.18 17.31 16.17
CA THR A 158 -5.55 17.14 16.66
C THR A 158 -6.58 17.99 15.91
N THR A 159 -6.16 19.05 15.21
CA THR A 159 -7.06 19.90 14.41
C THR A 159 -7.20 19.44 12.97
N THR A 160 -6.22 18.69 12.43
CA THR A 160 -6.22 18.26 11.02
C THR A 160 -6.68 16.80 10.84
N VAL A 161 -6.47 15.96 11.85
CA VAL A 161 -6.86 14.55 11.85
C VAL A 161 -8.24 14.40 12.49
N LEU A 162 -9.09 13.54 11.91
CA LEU A 162 -10.42 13.23 12.41
C LEU A 162 -10.35 12.82 13.89
N ARG A 163 -11.40 13.17 14.63
CA ARG A 163 -11.49 12.86 16.06
C ARG A 163 -11.36 11.35 16.27
N LYS A 164 -10.62 10.99 17.32
CA LYS A 164 -10.50 9.61 17.80
C LYS A 164 -11.88 9.05 18.17
N LEU A 165 -12.10 7.78 17.90
CA LEU A 165 -13.27 7.04 18.37
C LEU A 165 -12.92 6.42 19.73
N CYS A 166 -13.33 7.07 20.82
CA CYS A 166 -13.02 6.62 22.18
C CYS A 166 -14.22 6.05 22.95
N VAL A 167 -15.41 6.09 22.37
CA VAL A 167 -16.66 5.61 22.99
C VAL A 167 -17.01 4.24 22.41
N GLY A 168 -17.39 3.31 23.29
CA GLY A 168 -17.69 1.93 22.93
C GLY A 168 -16.53 0.96 23.19
N SER A 169 -16.75 -0.32 22.87
CA SER A 169 -15.78 -1.41 23.09
C SER A 169 -14.65 -1.44 22.07
N LEU A 170 -14.86 -0.85 20.88
CA LEU A 170 -13.88 -0.77 19.80
C LEU A 170 -13.44 0.68 19.57
N LYS A 171 -12.13 0.92 19.69
CA LYS A 171 -11.55 2.27 19.65
C LYS A 171 -10.67 2.47 18.42
N VAL A 172 -10.66 3.70 17.93
CA VAL A 172 -9.69 4.20 16.94
C VAL A 172 -8.95 5.35 17.59
N GLU A 173 -7.69 5.12 17.95
CA GLU A 173 -6.81 6.10 18.57
C GLU A 173 -5.89 6.74 17.54
N ASN A 174 -5.58 8.03 17.71
CA ASN A 174 -4.71 8.75 16.77
C ASN A 174 -3.27 8.65 17.26
N VAL A 175 -2.37 8.17 16.42
CA VAL A 175 -0.94 8.43 16.53
C VAL A 175 -0.64 9.61 15.61
N LEU A 176 -0.16 10.70 16.17
CA LEU A 176 0.13 11.93 15.44
C LEU A 176 1.65 12.10 15.34
N GLY A 177 2.12 12.66 14.22
CA GLY A 177 3.55 12.97 14.07
C GLY A 177 4.01 14.11 15.00
N PRO A 178 5.30 14.48 14.99
CA PRO A 178 6.38 13.69 14.39
C PRO A 178 6.51 12.32 15.05
N ILE A 179 7.16 11.38 14.39
CA ILE A 179 7.50 10.07 14.96
C ILE A 179 8.99 9.83 14.84
N THR A 180 9.50 8.93 15.68
CA THR A 180 10.88 8.45 15.57
C THR A 180 10.87 7.04 15.03
N VAL A 181 11.65 6.81 13.97
CA VAL A 181 11.94 5.48 13.44
C VAL A 181 13.42 5.22 13.65
N LYS A 182 13.73 4.18 14.42
CA LYS A 182 15.07 3.93 14.97
C LYS A 182 15.58 5.14 15.77
N ASP A 183 16.47 5.93 15.18
CA ASP A 183 17.07 7.13 15.78
C ASP A 183 16.79 8.41 14.96
N THR A 184 15.90 8.32 13.98
CA THR A 184 15.56 9.44 13.09
C THR A 184 14.18 9.96 13.38
N GLU A 185 14.09 11.21 13.86
CA GLU A 185 12.82 11.93 13.94
C GLU A 185 12.36 12.31 12.52
N ILE A 186 11.11 11.97 12.21
CA ILE A 186 10.47 12.25 10.93
C ILE A 186 9.44 13.38 11.15
N PRO A 187 9.68 14.58 10.59
CA PRO A 187 8.73 15.68 10.69
C PRO A 187 7.42 15.37 9.97
N LYS A 188 6.29 15.81 10.53
CA LYS A 188 4.94 15.66 9.94
C LYS A 188 4.86 16.02 8.46
N LYS A 189 5.55 17.09 8.05
CA LYS A 189 5.52 17.62 6.67
C LYS A 189 6.37 16.81 5.69
N GLN A 190 7.24 15.93 6.20
CA GLN A 190 8.12 15.06 5.43
C GLN A 190 7.71 13.60 5.61
N ASP A 191 6.44 13.31 5.93
CA ASP A 191 5.97 11.96 6.13
C ASP A 191 4.71 11.65 5.32
N SER A 192 4.84 10.70 4.40
CA SER A 192 3.74 10.20 3.59
C SER A 192 3.14 8.90 4.14
N ALA A 193 3.78 8.23 5.10
CA ALA A 193 3.34 6.94 5.59
C ALA A 193 2.00 7.02 6.32
N ARG A 194 1.19 5.98 6.18
CA ARG A 194 -0.06 5.78 6.92
C ARG A 194 -0.09 4.32 7.34
N TRP A 195 -0.13 4.06 8.63
CA TRP A 195 -0.11 2.69 9.15
C TRP A 195 -0.97 2.60 10.41
N SER A 196 -1.32 1.38 10.79
CA SER A 196 -2.03 1.14 12.04
C SER A 196 -1.61 -0.18 12.67
N VAL A 197 -1.69 -0.25 13.99
CA VAL A 197 -1.41 -1.45 14.78
C VAL A 197 -2.53 -1.67 15.79
N PRO A 198 -2.88 -2.92 16.13
CA PRO A 198 -3.76 -3.19 17.25
C PRO A 198 -3.12 -2.75 18.56
N LYS A 199 -3.94 -2.19 19.44
CA LYS A 199 -3.47 -1.68 20.73
C LYS A 199 -2.98 -2.78 21.67
N SER A 200 -3.62 -3.95 21.61
CA SER A 200 -3.42 -5.05 22.56
C SER A 200 -2.76 -6.28 21.93
N ASP A 201 -2.46 -6.23 20.64
CA ASP A 201 -1.99 -7.37 19.86
C ASP A 201 -0.98 -6.87 18.82
N PRO A 202 0.33 -6.88 19.14
CA PRO A 202 1.37 -6.38 18.25
C PRO A 202 1.60 -7.29 17.03
N ASP A 203 0.87 -8.41 16.93
CA ASP A 203 1.04 -9.40 15.88
C ASP A 203 0.38 -8.98 14.57
N PHE A 204 -0.18 -7.78 14.47
CA PHE A 204 -0.81 -7.30 13.24
C PHE A 204 -0.28 -5.90 12.90
N VAL A 205 0.16 -5.71 11.66
CA VAL A 205 0.48 -4.38 11.13
C VAL A 205 -0.39 -4.14 9.91
N CYS A 206 -0.88 -2.91 9.77
CA CYS A 206 -1.55 -2.48 8.55
C CYS A 206 -0.80 -1.33 7.90
N LEU A 207 -0.68 -1.36 6.58
CA LEU A 207 -0.36 -0.20 5.77
C LEU A 207 -1.62 0.34 5.11
N SER A 208 -1.72 1.67 5.04
CA SER A 208 -2.79 2.36 4.33
C SER A 208 -2.27 3.29 3.28
N ASN A 209 -3.09 3.49 2.26
CA ASN A 209 -2.84 4.46 1.21
C ASN A 209 -3.33 5.86 1.57
N THR A 210 -4.37 5.92 2.40
CA THR A 210 -5.09 7.15 2.73
C THR A 210 -5.08 7.34 4.25
N GLY A 211 -4.83 8.57 4.69
CA GLY A 211 -4.83 8.92 6.11
C GLY A 211 -6.21 9.17 6.68
N ARG A 212 -6.23 9.69 7.91
CA ARG A 212 -7.47 10.07 8.61
C ARG A 212 -7.65 11.58 8.72
N THR A 213 -7.15 12.37 7.77
CA THR A 213 -7.53 13.80 7.72
C THR A 213 -8.96 13.95 7.18
N ALA A 214 -9.61 15.08 7.46
CA ALA A 214 -10.98 15.30 6.97
C ALA A 214 -11.09 15.29 5.44
N ASN A 215 -10.01 15.68 4.76
CA ASN A 215 -9.89 15.62 3.31
C ASN A 215 -9.65 14.18 2.82
N ASP A 216 -8.71 13.47 3.44
CA ASP A 216 -8.39 12.07 3.11
C ASP A 216 -9.63 11.17 3.14
N ALA A 217 -10.48 11.33 4.16
CA ALA A 217 -11.70 10.54 4.35
C ALA A 217 -12.80 10.77 3.30
N LYS A 218 -12.62 11.69 2.34
CA LYS A 218 -13.52 11.84 1.17
C LYS A 218 -13.08 10.96 0.00
N TYR A 219 -11.82 10.52 0.00
CA TYR A 219 -11.26 9.74 -1.09
C TYR A 219 -11.37 8.24 -0.80
N GLY A 220 -11.15 7.45 -1.84
CA GLY A 220 -11.01 6.01 -1.67
C GLY A 220 -9.81 5.69 -0.80
N ALA A 221 -9.89 4.58 -0.08
CA ALA A 221 -8.84 4.15 0.83
C ALA A 221 -8.69 2.64 0.75
N THR A 222 -7.46 2.16 0.79
CA THR A 222 -7.13 0.75 1.04
C THR A 222 -6.32 0.64 2.33
N VAL A 223 -6.65 -0.36 3.15
CA VAL A 223 -5.92 -0.77 4.35
C VAL A 223 -5.55 -2.24 4.18
N ALA A 224 -4.27 -2.53 4.02
CA ALA A 224 -3.74 -3.89 3.93
C ALA A 224 -3.12 -4.28 5.26
N CYS A 225 -3.69 -5.28 5.93
CA CYS A 225 -3.21 -5.75 7.21
C CYS A 225 -2.70 -7.19 7.17
N VAL A 226 -1.63 -7.46 7.91
CA VAL A 226 -0.95 -8.76 7.91
C VAL A 226 -0.58 -9.18 9.33
N LEU A 227 -0.69 -10.50 9.60
CA LEU A 227 -0.14 -11.10 10.80
C LEU A 227 1.40 -11.12 10.76
N SER A 228 2.01 -10.26 11.57
CA SER A 228 3.45 -10.06 11.78
C SER A 228 4.21 -11.33 12.18
N LYS A 229 3.61 -12.20 13.01
CA LYS A 229 4.27 -13.42 13.54
C LYS A 229 4.52 -14.53 12.52
N GLU A 230 3.77 -14.56 11.42
CA GLU A 230 3.79 -15.67 10.44
C GLU A 230 4.61 -15.30 9.18
N ALA A 231 5.21 -14.11 9.16
CA ALA A 231 5.49 -13.38 7.94
C ALA A 231 6.95 -13.47 7.45
N ALA A 232 7.50 -14.68 7.31
CA ALA A 232 8.90 -14.89 6.93
C ALA A 232 9.31 -14.33 5.54
N ALA A 233 8.35 -13.99 4.67
CA ALA A 233 8.60 -13.28 3.39
C ALA A 233 7.75 -12.02 3.22
N LEU A 234 7.30 -11.42 4.33
CA LEU A 234 6.74 -10.08 4.38
C LEU A 234 7.86 -9.10 4.72
N PHE A 235 7.76 -7.88 4.24
CA PHE A 235 8.51 -6.78 4.84
C PHE A 235 7.63 -5.56 5.00
N PHE A 236 7.84 -4.84 6.10
CA PHE A 236 7.39 -3.48 6.28
C PHE A 236 8.63 -2.58 6.29
N VAL A 237 8.78 -1.75 5.27
CA VAL A 237 9.95 -0.86 5.12
C VAL A 237 9.49 0.56 5.36
N TYR A 238 10.19 1.26 6.25
CA TYR A 238 10.10 2.71 6.38
C TYR A 238 11.28 3.34 5.66
N LYS A 239 11.01 3.96 4.52
CA LYS A 239 11.96 4.85 3.87
C LYS A 239 12.01 6.15 4.65
N LEU A 240 13.17 6.47 5.19
CA LEU A 240 13.45 7.74 5.85
C LEU A 240 13.70 8.83 4.79
N PRO A 241 13.79 10.12 5.19
CA PRO A 241 14.30 11.17 4.31
C PRO A 241 15.71 10.83 3.79
N ALA A 242 16.11 11.46 2.69
CA ALA A 242 17.41 11.26 2.04
C ALA A 242 17.67 9.82 1.51
N GLY A 243 16.63 9.01 1.35
CA GLY A 243 16.75 7.71 0.66
C GLY A 243 17.32 6.59 1.51
N LYS A 244 17.50 6.82 2.82
CA LYS A 244 17.74 5.72 3.76
C LYS A 244 16.44 4.96 4.00
N SER A 245 16.55 3.71 4.41
CA SER A 245 15.44 2.91 4.91
C SER A 245 15.85 2.13 6.14
N SER A 246 14.90 2.02 7.05
CA SER A 246 14.91 1.00 8.09
C SER A 246 13.73 0.08 7.83
N HIS A 247 13.91 -1.21 8.06
CA HIS A 247 12.83 -2.17 7.88
C HIS A 247 12.54 -2.89 9.19
N TYR A 248 11.30 -3.35 9.28
CA TYR A 248 10.78 -4.12 10.39
C TYR A 248 10.22 -5.45 9.85
N LEU A 249 10.20 -6.45 10.73
CA LEU A 249 9.54 -7.75 10.59
C LEU A 249 10.34 -8.89 9.98
N LYS A 250 11.40 -9.31 10.67
CA LYS A 250 11.51 -10.76 10.93
C LYS A 250 10.78 -11.06 12.24
N PRO A 251 10.09 -12.21 12.37
CA PRO A 251 9.35 -12.58 13.60
C PRO A 251 10.14 -12.53 14.92
N ASN A 252 11.47 -12.41 14.84
CA ASN A 252 12.40 -12.44 15.98
C ASN A 252 13.13 -11.10 16.22
N ASP A 253 12.91 -10.08 15.39
CA ASP A 253 13.58 -8.79 15.55
C ASP A 253 12.78 -7.91 16.51
N ALA A 254 13.41 -7.51 17.61
CA ALA A 254 12.78 -6.71 18.66
C ALA A 254 12.64 -5.21 18.30
N ASP A 255 13.29 -4.75 17.23
CA ASP A 255 13.38 -3.34 16.86
C ASP A 255 13.67 -3.16 15.36
N TRP A 256 13.52 -1.93 14.88
CA TRP A 256 13.93 -1.47 13.56
C TRP A 256 15.40 -1.82 13.26
N THR A 257 15.69 -2.21 12.03
CA THR A 257 17.08 -2.40 11.59
C THR A 257 17.84 -1.08 11.53
N VAL A 258 19.18 -1.14 11.56
CA VAL A 258 20.01 0.02 11.29
C VAL A 258 19.66 0.58 9.91
N ALA A 259 19.56 1.90 9.80
CA ALA A 259 19.24 2.57 8.55
C ALA A 259 20.36 2.36 7.52
N ALA A 260 19.99 1.96 6.31
CA ALA A 260 20.89 1.80 5.17
C ALA A 260 20.25 2.40 3.91
N ASP A 261 20.99 2.54 2.82
CA ASP A 261 20.42 3.01 1.54
C ASP A 261 19.31 2.06 1.06
N ILE A 262 18.15 2.61 0.69
CA ILE A 262 16.95 1.83 0.34
C ILE A 262 17.12 0.94 -0.89
N ASP A 263 18.02 1.34 -1.79
CA ASP A 263 18.39 0.65 -3.02
C ASP A 263 19.62 -0.24 -2.86
N ALA A 264 20.19 -0.38 -1.65
CA ALA A 264 21.23 -1.37 -1.41
C ALA A 264 20.69 -2.80 -1.66
N GLN A 265 21.51 -3.68 -2.23
CA GLN A 265 21.12 -5.03 -2.67
C GLN A 265 20.47 -5.88 -1.58
N GLN A 266 20.85 -5.64 -0.32
CA GLN A 266 20.38 -6.34 0.86
C GLN A 266 18.98 -5.85 1.31
N GLN A 267 18.48 -4.74 0.77
CA GLN A 267 17.17 -4.21 1.14
C GLN A 267 16.02 -5.01 0.49
N PRO A 268 14.91 -5.22 1.21
CA PRO A 268 13.76 -5.96 0.69
C PRO A 268 13.12 -5.32 -0.56
N ILE A 269 13.14 -3.99 -0.68
CA ILE A 269 12.63 -3.29 -1.86
C ILE A 269 13.49 -3.59 -3.09
N HIS A 270 14.82 -3.54 -2.94
CA HIS A 270 15.74 -3.88 -4.02
C HIS A 270 15.49 -5.31 -4.48
N SER A 271 15.54 -6.30 -3.58
CA SER A 271 15.36 -7.72 -3.95
C SER A 271 14.00 -8.02 -4.57
N THR A 272 12.94 -7.30 -4.19
CA THR A 272 11.62 -7.43 -4.81
C THR A 272 11.60 -6.89 -6.22
N MET A 273 12.08 -5.66 -6.41
CA MET A 273 12.05 -5.01 -7.72
C MET A 273 13.08 -5.62 -8.68
N GLU A 274 14.16 -6.20 -8.18
CA GLU A 274 15.18 -6.89 -8.98
C GLU A 274 14.62 -8.11 -9.71
N LYS A 275 13.59 -8.78 -9.15
CA LYS A 275 12.90 -9.89 -9.84
C LYS A 275 12.38 -9.46 -11.22
N TYR A 276 11.93 -8.21 -11.33
CA TYR A 276 11.56 -7.60 -12.60
C TYR A 276 12.75 -6.97 -13.32
N PHE A 277 13.51 -6.08 -12.68
CA PHE A 277 14.54 -5.30 -13.37
C PHE A 277 15.75 -6.11 -13.82
N GLY A 278 16.11 -7.16 -13.09
CA GLY A 278 17.16 -8.11 -13.43
C GLY A 278 16.68 -9.25 -14.34
N SER A 279 15.37 -9.34 -14.61
CA SER A 279 14.84 -10.35 -15.52
C SER A 279 15.28 -10.05 -16.96
N GLY A 280 15.87 -11.04 -17.63
CA GLY A 280 16.09 -11.02 -19.08
C GLY A 280 14.81 -11.12 -19.91
N THR A 281 13.63 -11.22 -19.26
CA THR A 281 12.32 -11.40 -19.89
C THR A 281 11.26 -10.46 -19.33
N LYS A 282 11.60 -9.17 -19.14
CA LYS A 282 10.68 -8.15 -18.59
C LYS A 282 9.31 -8.11 -19.27
N GLN A 283 9.28 -8.31 -20.59
CA GLN A 283 8.08 -8.36 -21.40
C GLN A 283 7.13 -9.50 -21.02
N ASN A 284 7.61 -10.52 -20.30
CA ASN A 284 6.82 -11.67 -19.88
C ASN A 284 6.10 -11.46 -18.52
N THR A 285 6.26 -10.30 -17.89
CA THR A 285 5.59 -9.97 -16.63
C THR A 285 4.30 -9.21 -16.89
N ASN A 286 3.20 -9.55 -16.20
CA ASN A 286 2.04 -8.67 -16.12
C ASN A 286 2.28 -7.60 -15.06
N ILE A 287 1.97 -6.35 -15.37
CA ILE A 287 2.19 -5.22 -14.48
C ILE A 287 0.94 -4.34 -14.44
N ILE A 288 0.52 -3.95 -13.25
CA ILE A 288 -0.46 -2.90 -13.01
C ILE A 288 0.12 -1.99 -11.94
N ALA A 289 0.44 -0.75 -12.30
CA ALA A 289 0.95 0.25 -11.38
C ALA A 289 -0.02 1.42 -11.26
N TYR A 290 -0.28 1.83 -10.02
CA TYR A 290 -1.24 2.87 -9.71
C TYR A 290 -0.68 3.86 -8.70
N SER A 291 -0.98 5.15 -8.90
CA SER A 291 -0.51 6.24 -8.06
C SER A 291 -1.17 7.55 -8.48
N ASN A 292 -1.56 8.40 -7.53
CA ASN A 292 -1.87 9.81 -7.80
C ASN A 292 -0.62 10.69 -7.99
N TYR A 293 0.56 10.12 -7.77
CA TYR A 293 1.87 10.77 -7.93
C TYR A 293 2.81 9.82 -8.70
N PRO A 294 2.52 9.51 -9.97
CA PRO A 294 3.36 8.62 -10.76
C PRO A 294 4.74 9.22 -11.06
N PRO A 295 5.74 8.39 -11.40
CA PRO A 295 7.06 8.86 -11.82
C PRO A 295 6.98 9.84 -13.01
N HIS A 296 7.93 10.76 -13.11
CA HIS A 296 8.07 11.76 -14.19
C HIS A 296 7.01 12.86 -14.25
N PHE A 297 5.93 12.77 -13.47
CA PHE A 297 4.96 13.86 -13.38
C PHE A 297 5.52 15.01 -12.53
N LYS A 298 5.20 16.26 -12.90
CA LYS A 298 5.65 17.44 -12.16
C LYS A 298 4.81 17.69 -10.91
N PHE A 299 3.53 17.31 -10.94
CA PHE A 299 2.52 17.59 -9.91
C PHE A 299 1.62 16.38 -9.68
N GLU A 300 0.85 16.42 -8.60
CA GLU A 300 -0.20 15.45 -8.32
C GLU A 300 -1.19 15.41 -9.47
N LEU A 301 -1.62 14.21 -9.87
CA LEU A 301 -2.69 14.10 -10.84
C LEU A 301 -3.98 14.64 -10.22
N PRO A 302 -4.64 15.62 -10.85
CA PRO A 302 -5.81 16.26 -10.26
C PRO A 302 -6.91 15.23 -10.05
N MET A 303 -7.37 15.11 -8.81
CA MET A 303 -8.55 14.34 -8.48
C MET A 303 -9.76 15.15 -8.96
N SER A 304 -10.21 14.94 -10.20
CA SER A 304 -11.30 15.71 -10.81
C SER A 304 -12.55 15.69 -9.91
N PRO A 305 -13.09 16.86 -9.52
CA PRO A 305 -14.41 16.97 -8.92
C PRO A 305 -15.54 16.90 -9.97
N GLY A 306 -15.21 16.98 -11.26
CA GLY A 306 -16.16 16.98 -12.35
C GLY A 306 -16.70 15.58 -12.62
N LYS A 307 -17.94 15.32 -12.21
CA LYS A 307 -18.79 14.33 -12.86
C LYS A 307 -19.40 15.02 -14.08
N GLY A 308 -19.00 14.62 -15.28
CA GLY A 308 -19.73 15.00 -16.50
C GLY A 308 -21.20 14.59 -16.35
N THR A 309 -22.07 15.51 -16.76
CA THR A 309 -23.54 15.38 -16.80
C THR A 309 -24.00 14.19 -17.62
#